data_AF-A0A3P3QXS0-F1
#
_entry.id   AF-A0A3P3QXS0-F1
#
_cell.length_a   1.000
_cell.length_b   1.000
_cell.length_c   1.000
_cell.angle_alpha   90.00
_cell.angle_beta   90.00
_cell.angle_gamma   90.00
#
_symmetry.space_group_name_H-M   'P 1'
#
loop_
_entity.id
_entity.type
_entity.pdbx_description
1 polymer ?
#
loop_
_entity_poly.entity_id
_entity_poly.type
_entity_poly.pdbx_seq_one_letter_code
_entity_poly.pdbx_strand_id
1 'polypeptide(L)' 'MKGIDVIYKQHILTLTRFWGDNRLCLFAKNPSQINIPKMEFVGGYPNEWCIFIDNLTEDEKAEIKDINGRHISLQEIGI' A
#
# COMPACT_ATOMS: atom_id res chain seq x y z
N MET A 1 -6.05 0.38 -12.66
CA MET A 1 -4.57 0.35 -12.52
C MET A 1 -4.20 -1.06 -12.08
N LYS A 2 -3.18 -1.70 -12.69
CA LYS A 2 -2.72 -3.02 -12.23
C LYS A 2 -1.79 -2.79 -11.04
N GLY A 3 -2.27 -3.06 -9.83
CA GLY A 3 -1.43 -3.15 -8.63
C GLY A 3 -1.02 -4.59 -8.35
N ILE A 4 -0.12 -4.77 -7.38
CA ILE A 4 0.26 -6.08 -6.86
C ILE A 4 -0.19 -6.23 -5.41
N ASP A 5 -0.58 -7.43 -5.01
CA ASP A 5 -0.89 -7.70 -3.61
C ASP A 5 0.39 -7.89 -2.81
N VAL A 6 0.43 -7.26 -1.63
CA VAL A 6 1.58 -7.27 -0.72
C VAL A 6 1.09 -7.45 0.72
N ILE A 7 1.96 -7.95 1.58
CA ILE A 7 1.75 -8.07 3.02
C ILE A 7 2.45 -6.91 3.71
N TYR A 8 1.70 -6.18 4.55
CA TYR A 8 2.23 -5.14 5.43
C TYR A 8 1.46 -5.17 6.76
N LYS A 9 2.17 -5.17 7.89
CA LYS A 9 1.57 -5.27 9.24
C LYS A 9 0.50 -6.37 9.35
N GLN A 10 0.79 -7.56 8.80
CA GLN A 10 -0.11 -8.72 8.76
C GLN A 10 -1.40 -8.56 7.92
N HIS A 11 -1.52 -7.49 7.14
CA HIS A 11 -2.63 -7.24 6.25
C HIS A 11 -2.22 -7.39 4.78
N ILE A 12 -3.12 -7.92 3.95
CA ILE A 12 -2.96 -7.91 2.49
C ILE A 12 -3.48 -6.59 1.95
N LEU A 13 -2.60 -5.79 1.36
CA LEU A 13 -2.87 -4.50 0.72
C LEU A 13 -2.49 -4.58 -0.76
N THR A 14 -2.95 -3.65 -1.57
CA THR A 14 -2.54 -3.55 -2.97
C THR A 14 -1.53 -2.42 -3.14
N LEU A 15 -0.28 -2.76 -3.44
CA LEU A 15 0.71 -1.77 -3.86
C LEU A 15 0.40 -1.32 -5.30
N THR A 16 0.14 -0.04 -5.47
CA THR A 16 -0.22 0.58 -6.75
C THR A 16 0.25 2.03 -6.77
N ARG A 17 0.15 2.69 -7.92
CA ARG A 17 0.14 4.14 -7.97
C ARG A 17 -1.25 4.66 -7.60
N PHE A 18 -1.31 5.80 -6.93
CA PHE A 18 -2.53 6.52 -6.63
C PHE A 18 -2.98 7.29 -7.87
N TRP A 19 -4.29 7.29 -8.17
CA TRP A 19 -4.83 7.86 -9.41
C TRP A 19 -4.80 9.39 -9.44
N GLY A 20 -4.78 10.07 -8.29
CA GLY A 20 -4.83 11.53 -8.20
C GLY A 20 -3.49 12.23 -8.50
N ASP A 21 -2.36 11.63 -8.12
CA ASP A 21 -1.04 12.27 -8.21
C ASP A 21 0.11 11.30 -8.58
N ASN A 22 -0.22 10.05 -8.92
CA ASN A 22 0.72 9.02 -9.35
C ASN A 22 1.76 8.56 -8.30
N ARG A 23 1.61 8.95 -7.02
CA ARG A 23 2.46 8.46 -5.92
C ARG A 23 2.21 6.98 -5.65
N LEU A 24 3.25 6.25 -5.23
CA LEU A 24 3.09 4.87 -4.79
C LEU A 24 2.37 4.84 -3.44
N CYS A 25 1.41 3.92 -3.30
CA CYS A 25 0.66 3.71 -2.07
C CYS A 25 0.31 2.23 -1.85
N LEU A 26 0.09 1.88 -0.59
CA LEU A 26 -0.56 0.63 -0.18
C LEU A 26 -2.05 0.90 -0.02
N PHE A 27 -2.83 0.39 -0.96
CA PHE A 27 -4.28 0.57 -1.04
C PHE A 27 -5.02 -0.46 -0.18
N ALA A 28 -5.97 0.00 0.62
CA ALA A 28 -6.81 -0.86 1.44
C ALA A 28 -7.82 -1.67 0.60
N LYS A 29 -7.92 -2.96 0.88
CA LYS A 29 -8.87 -3.88 0.23
C LYS A 29 -10.14 -4.10 1.05
N ASN A 30 -10.08 -3.89 2.36
CA ASN A 30 -11.15 -4.18 3.31
C ASN A 30 -11.36 -2.99 4.27
N PRO A 31 -12.62 -2.70 4.68
CA PRO A 31 -12.90 -1.62 5.64
C PRO A 31 -12.19 -1.72 6.99
N SER A 32 -11.84 -2.93 7.44
CA SER A 32 -11.13 -3.12 8.71
C SER A 32 -9.70 -2.57 8.71
N GLN A 33 -9.13 -2.32 7.52
CA GLN A 33 -7.75 -1.85 7.34
C GLN A 33 -7.59 -0.35 7.58
N ILE A 34 -8.68 0.41 7.74
CA ILE A 34 -8.62 1.85 8.00
C ILE A 34 -7.90 2.22 9.30
N ASN A 35 -7.79 1.26 10.23
CA ASN A 35 -7.14 1.46 11.52
C ASN A 35 -5.62 1.20 11.48
N ILE A 36 -5.06 0.81 10.33
CA ILE A 36 -3.60 0.65 10.19
C ILE A 36 -2.96 2.05 10.32
N PRO A 37 -1.88 2.22 11.11
CA PRO A 37 -1.21 3.51 11.23
C PRO A 37 -0.78 4.07 9.87
N LYS A 38 -0.92 5.39 9.70
CA LYS A 38 -0.64 6.15 8.46
C LYS A 38 -1.59 5.90 7.30
N MET A 39 -2.73 5.25 7.55
CA MET A 39 -3.79 5.18 6.57
C MET A 39 -4.43 6.57 6.39
N GLU A 40 -4.55 6.99 5.13
CA GLU A 40 -5.11 8.27 4.73
C GLU A 40 -6.36 8.04 3.89
N PHE A 41 -7.42 8.80 4.17
CA PHE A 41 -8.62 8.83 3.34
C PHE A 41 -8.32 9.62 2.07
N VAL A 42 -8.45 8.98 0.91
CA VAL A 42 -8.10 9.57 -0.39
C VAL A 42 -9.30 9.83 -1.30
N GLY A 43 -10.52 9.64 -0.78
CA GLY A 43 -11.78 9.88 -1.52
C GLY A 43 -12.34 8.62 -2.16
N GLY A 44 -13.21 8.75 -3.17
CA GLY A 44 -13.79 7.61 -3.92
C GLY A 44 -14.99 6.92 -3.25
N TYR A 45 -15.74 6.12 -4.01
CA TYR A 45 -16.92 5.38 -3.56
C TYR A 45 -16.64 3.87 -3.55
N PRO A 46 -16.97 3.12 -2.48
CA PRO A 46 -17.68 3.58 -1.29
C PRO A 46 -16.80 4.29 -0.25
N ASN A 47 -15.47 4.15 -0.28
CA ASN A 47 -14.44 4.92 0.43
C ASN A 47 -13.07 4.31 0.08
N GLU A 48 -12.11 5.11 -0.39
CA GLU A 48 -10.75 4.66 -0.69
C GLU A 48 -9.75 5.15 0.36
N TRP A 49 -8.85 4.27 0.75
CA TRP A 49 -7.85 4.52 1.78
C TRP A 49 -6.49 3.99 1.35
N CYS A 50 -5.45 4.78 1.59
CA CYS A 50 -4.09 4.53 1.15
C CYS A 50 -3.09 4.83 2.26
N ILE A 51 -2.01 4.05 2.33
CA ILE A 51 -0.78 4.47 3.00
C ILE A 51 0.21 4.87 1.91
N PHE A 52 0.59 6.15 1.83
CA PHE A 52 1.59 6.56 0.86
C PHE A 52 2.99 6.09 1.28
N ILE A 53 3.76 5.62 0.31
CA ILE A 53 5.09 5.03 0.56
C ILE A 53 6.11 6.08 1.03
N ASP A 54 5.94 7.35 0.63
CA ASP A 54 6.75 8.49 1.09
C ASP A 54 6.60 8.76 2.60
N ASN A 55 5.46 8.39 3.19
CA ASN A 55 5.18 8.54 4.61
C ASN A 55 5.73 7.39 5.47
N LEU A 56 6.27 6.33 4.87
CA LEU A 56 6.88 5.20 5.57
C LEU A 56 8.37 5.44 5.86
N THR A 57 8.83 4.98 7.02
CA THR A 57 10.27 4.90 7.30
C THR A 57 10.91 3.77 6.49
N GLU A 58 12.24 3.73 6.40
CA GLU A 58 12.94 2.63 5.71
C GLU A 58 12.64 1.27 6.37
N ASP A 59 12.52 1.22 7.70
CA ASP A 59 12.16 0.01 8.43
C ASP A 59 10.73 -0.46 8.07
N GLU A 60 9.76 0.46 8.00
CA GLU A 60 8.40 0.12 7.59
C GLU A 60 8.33 -0.32 6.13
N LYS A 61 9.13 0.29 5.24
CA LYS A 61 9.25 -0.16 3.84
C LYS A 61 9.82 -1.57 3.77
N ALA A 62 10.79 -1.91 4.62
CA ALA A 62 11.37 -3.25 4.68
C ALA A 62 10.36 -4.31 5.16
N GLU A 63 9.31 -3.93 5.90
CA GLU A 63 8.23 -4.85 6.28
C GLU A 63 7.29 -5.22 5.12
N ILE A 64 7.29 -4.45 4.02
CA ILE A 64 6.47 -4.73 2.85
C ILE A 64 7.03 -5.97 2.14
N LYS A 65 6.18 -6.99 2.01
CA LYS A 65 6.53 -8.28 1.43
C LYS A 65 5.55 -8.67 0.34
N ASP A 66 5.94 -9.52 -0.59
CA ASP A 66 4.99 -10.16 -1.49
C ASP A 66 4.03 -11.09 -0.71
N ILE A 67 3.04 -11.64 -1.40
CA ILE A 67 2.10 -12.61 -0.82
C ILE A 67 2.76 -13.90 -0.29
N ASN A 68 4.02 -14.18 -0.68
CA ASN A 68 4.80 -15.33 -0.21
C ASN A 68 5.74 -14.96 0.95
N GLY A 69 5.71 -13.72 1.43
CA GLY A 69 6.57 -13.23 2.51
C GLY A 69 7.99 -12.85 2.08
N ARG A 70 8.27 -12.74 0.79
CA ARG A 70 9.57 -12.27 0.27
C ARG A 70 9.63 -10.76 0.26
N HIS A 71 10.79 -10.20 0.64
CA HIS A 71 11.01 -8.76 0.52
C HIS A 71 10.93 -8.34 -0.94
N ILE A 72 10.26 -7.23 -1.19
CA ILE A 72 10.15 -6.65 -2.52
C ILE A 72 10.91 -5.33 -2.58
N SER A 73 11.73 -5.15 -3.62
CA SER A 73 12.35 -3.86 -3.88
C SER A 73 11.36 -2.99 -4.65
N LEU A 74 10.94 -1.87 -4.07
CA LEU A 74 10.04 -0.91 -4.72
C LEU A 74 10.58 -0.36 -6.04
N GLN A 75 11.90 -0.44 -6.27
CA GLN A 75 12.56 -0.05 -7.53
C GLN A 75 12.36 -1.08 -8.65
N GLU A 76 12.17 -2.36 -8.31
CA GLU A 76 11.94 -3.45 -9.27
C GLU A 76 10.48 -3.48 -9.76
N ILE A 77 9.58 -2.88 -8.99
CA ILE A 77 8.16 -2.87 -9.28
C ILE A 77 7.91 -1.68 -10.20
N GLY A 78 8.03 -1.93 -11.51
CA GLY A 78 7.74 -0.98 -12.58
C GLY A 78 6.26 -0.61 -12.70
N ILE A 79 5.60 -0.38 -11.56
CA ILE A 79 4.29 0.27 -11.48
C ILE A 79 4.49 1.74 -11.76
#